data_AF-X6J1Y1-F1
#
_entry.id   AF-X6J1Y1-F1
#
_cell.length_a   1.000
_cell.length_b   1.000
_cell.length_c   1.000
_cell.angle_alpha   90.00
_cell.angle_beta   90.00
_cell.angle_gamma   90.00
#
_symmetry.space_group_name_H-M   'P 1'
#
loop_
_entity.id
_entity.type
_entity.pdbx_description
1 polymer ?
#
loop_
_entity_poly.entity_id
_entity_poly.type
_entity_poly.pdbx_seq_one_letter_code
_entity_poly.pdbx_strand_id
1 'polypeptide(L)'
;MTEENKKKPNPIDIHVGSRVRLRRNMLGMSQEKLGENLGITFQQIQKYEKGTNRVGASRLQAIASILSVPVAFFFEDAPGQEPVGNRGFAEDTSMAFAVEFCGSPEGLQLNRAFVKIADVKVRRRIIDLVKSLSAEDAE
;
A
#
# COMPACT_ATOMS: atom_id res chain seq x y z
N MET A 1 -13.63 -37.76 -4.79
CA MET A 1 -12.37 -37.43 -5.47
C MET A 1 -11.91 -36.09 -4.92
N THR A 2 -10.67 -36.04 -4.47
CA THR A 2 -10.04 -35.08 -3.55
C THR A 2 -10.19 -33.60 -3.90
N GLU A 3 -11.01 -32.88 -3.15
CA GLU A 3 -10.92 -31.43 -2.93
C GLU A 3 -9.87 -31.20 -1.84
N GLU A 4 -8.64 -30.76 -2.18
CA GLU A 4 -7.72 -30.00 -1.30
C GLU A 4 -6.30 -29.94 -1.90
N ASN A 5 -5.95 -28.81 -2.54
CA ASN A 5 -4.63 -28.18 -2.42
C ASN A 5 -4.57 -26.80 -3.13
N LYS A 6 -5.46 -25.86 -2.79
CA LYS A 6 -5.13 -24.44 -3.02
C LYS A 6 -4.15 -24.04 -1.92
N LYS A 7 -2.85 -24.26 -2.16
CA LYS A 7 -1.78 -23.73 -1.30
C LYS A 7 -2.09 -22.26 -1.01
N LYS A 8 -2.33 -21.94 0.27
CA LYS A 8 -2.55 -20.56 0.69
C LYS A 8 -1.35 -19.72 0.23
N PRO A 9 -1.58 -18.56 -0.41
CA PRO A 9 -0.48 -17.71 -0.84
C PRO A 9 0.42 -17.32 0.33
N ASN A 10 1.72 -17.16 0.08
CA ASN A 10 2.65 -16.75 1.12
C ASN A 10 2.28 -15.32 1.59
N PRO A 11 2.26 -15.04 2.90
CA PRO A 11 2.00 -13.70 3.42
C PRO A 11 2.87 -12.59 2.78
N ILE A 12 4.14 -12.89 2.48
CA ILE A 12 5.06 -11.96 1.81
C ILE A 12 4.60 -11.66 0.38
N ASP A 13 4.15 -12.68 -0.36
CA ASP A 13 3.68 -12.49 -1.74
C ASP A 13 2.38 -11.66 -1.77
N ILE A 14 1.49 -11.86 -0.79
CA ILE A 14 0.28 -11.03 -0.60
C ILE A 14 0.67 -9.58 -0.29
N HIS A 15 1.62 -9.37 0.62
CA HIS A 15 2.10 -8.06 1.00
C HIS A 15 2.71 -7.29 -0.17
N VAL A 16 3.66 -7.91 -0.88
CA VAL A 16 4.28 -7.35 -2.09
C VAL A 16 3.22 -6.99 -3.12
N GLY A 17 2.26 -7.88 -3.36
CA GLY A 17 1.13 -7.63 -4.26
C GLY A 17 0.28 -6.42 -3.86
N SER A 18 -0.01 -6.27 -2.56
CA SER A 18 -0.74 -5.13 -2.00
C SER A 18 0.02 -3.82 -2.21
N ARG A 19 1.34 -3.80 -1.97
CA ARG A 19 2.20 -2.62 -2.18
C ARG A 19 2.27 -2.21 -3.65
N VAL A 20 2.34 -3.18 -4.58
CA VAL A 20 2.26 -2.92 -6.02
C VAL A 20 0.93 -2.26 -6.38
N ARG A 21 -0.19 -2.81 -5.90
CA ARG A 21 -1.53 -2.24 -6.14
C ARG A 21 -1.67 -0.83 -5.59
N LEU A 22 -1.22 -0.60 -4.35
CA LEU A 22 -1.26 0.69 -3.68
C LEU A 22 -0.54 1.75 -4.53
N ARG A 23 0.73 1.50 -4.88
CA ARG A 23 1.53 2.46 -5.63
C ARG A 23 0.98 2.69 -7.03
N ARG A 24 0.52 1.64 -7.72
CA ARG A 24 -0.13 1.76 -9.02
C ARG A 24 -1.36 2.68 -8.95
N ASN A 25 -2.20 2.52 -7.92
CA ASN A 25 -3.38 3.37 -7.72
C ASN A 25 -3.02 4.83 -7.42
N MET A 26 -1.98 5.08 -6.62
CA MET A 26 -1.50 6.44 -6.33
C MET A 26 -1.04 7.17 -7.60
N LEU A 27 -0.54 6.44 -8.60
CA LEU A 27 -0.16 6.97 -9.91
C LEU A 27 -1.34 7.05 -10.90
N GLY A 28 -2.55 6.65 -10.50
CA GLY A 28 -3.70 6.57 -11.39
C GLY A 28 -3.54 5.57 -12.54
N MET A 29 -2.63 4.60 -12.41
CA MET A 29 -2.29 3.64 -13.46
C MET A 29 -3.24 2.43 -13.42
N SER A 30 -3.72 1.94 -14.57
CA SER A 30 -4.56 0.73 -14.62
C SER A 30 -3.72 -0.56 -14.62
N GLN A 31 -4.35 -1.71 -14.35
CA GLN A 31 -3.67 -3.01 -14.39
C GLN A 31 -3.22 -3.36 -15.81
N GLU A 32 -4.02 -3.02 -16.82
CA GLU A 32 -3.69 -3.15 -18.24
C GLU A 32 -2.44 -2.33 -18.55
N LYS A 33 -2.38 -1.08 -18.05
CA LYS A 33 -1.23 -0.22 -18.33
C LYS A 33 0.05 -0.74 -17.71
N LEU A 34 0.00 -1.25 -16.48
CA LEU A 34 1.16 -1.89 -15.85
C LEU A 34 1.54 -3.19 -16.60
N GLY A 35 0.56 -3.96 -17.05
CA GLY A 35 0.75 -5.16 -17.86
C GLY A 35 1.46 -4.88 -19.17
N GLU A 36 1.03 -3.86 -19.92
CA GLU A 36 1.66 -3.39 -21.16
C GLU A 36 3.14 -3.07 -20.97
N ASN A 37 3.47 -2.27 -19.95
CA ASN A 37 4.86 -1.89 -19.64
C ASN A 37 5.74 -3.10 -19.27
N LEU A 38 5.13 -4.17 -18.75
CA LEU A 38 5.81 -5.42 -18.42
C LEU A 38 5.73 -6.47 -19.53
N GLY A 39 4.97 -6.24 -20.61
CA GLY A 39 4.71 -7.26 -21.63
C GLY A 39 3.99 -8.50 -21.06
N ILE A 40 3.07 -8.31 -20.11
CA ILE A 40 2.22 -9.38 -19.54
C ILE A 40 0.75 -8.96 -19.50
N THR A 41 -0.14 -9.94 -19.36
CA THR A 41 -1.59 -9.67 -19.36
C THR A 41 -2.07 -9.00 -18.08
N PHE A 42 -3.19 -8.25 -18.15
CA PHE A 42 -3.83 -7.66 -16.98
C PHE A 42 -4.18 -8.71 -15.92
N GLN A 43 -4.57 -9.91 -16.35
CA GLN A 43 -4.88 -11.04 -15.45
C GLN A 43 -3.64 -11.46 -14.65
N GLN A 44 -2.46 -11.42 -15.25
CA GLN A 44 -1.22 -11.73 -14.55
C GLN A 44 -0.89 -10.65 -13.51
N ILE A 45 -1.09 -9.37 -13.84
CA ILE A 45 -0.99 -8.28 -12.86
C ILE A 45 -1.96 -8.47 -11.71
N GLN A 46 -3.21 -8.84 -12.01
CA GLN A 46 -4.20 -9.13 -10.97
C GLN A 46 -3.77 -10.28 -10.05
N LYS A 47 -3.11 -11.32 -10.58
CA LYS A 47 -2.57 -12.42 -9.78
C LYS A 47 -1.37 -11.99 -8.93
N TYR A 48 -0.51 -11.11 -9.44
CA TYR A 48 0.57 -10.50 -8.66
C TYR A 48 0.02 -9.62 -7.53
N GLU A 49 -0.95 -8.76 -7.82
CA GLU A 49 -1.55 -7.87 -6.82
C GLU A 49 -2.32 -8.62 -5.74
N LYS A 50 -2.86 -9.80 -6.05
CA LYS A 50 -3.51 -10.69 -5.07
C LYS A 50 -2.53 -11.61 -4.34
N GLY A 51 -1.25 -11.60 -4.70
CA GLY A 51 -0.23 -12.52 -4.18
C GLY A 51 -0.42 -13.99 -4.58
N THR A 52 -1.42 -14.32 -5.42
CA THR A 52 -1.68 -15.70 -5.85
C THR A 52 -0.60 -16.22 -6.79
N ASN A 53 0.07 -15.32 -7.52
CA ASN A 53 1.30 -15.59 -8.24
C ASN A 53 2.45 -14.80 -7.60
N ARG A 54 3.58 -15.49 -7.39
CA ARG A 54 4.80 -14.85 -6.86
C ARG A 54 5.42 -13.94 -7.92
N VAL A 55 5.92 -12.80 -7.50
CA VAL A 55 6.68 -11.88 -8.36
C VAL A 55 8.16 -12.23 -8.26
N GLY A 56 8.75 -12.72 -9.34
CA GLY A 56 10.19 -13.00 -9.38
C GLY A 56 11.03 -11.72 -9.31
N ALA A 57 12.28 -11.81 -8.83
CA ALA A 57 13.16 -10.66 -8.60
C ALA A 57 13.32 -9.74 -9.82
N SER A 58 13.52 -10.30 -11.01
CA SER A 58 13.61 -9.51 -12.27
C SER A 58 12.33 -8.72 -12.55
N ARG A 59 11.15 -9.33 -12.33
CA ARG A 59 9.86 -8.66 -12.50
C ARG A 59 9.64 -7.58 -11.44
N LEU A 60 10.02 -7.87 -10.20
CA LEU A 60 9.91 -6.92 -9.10
C LEU A 60 10.77 -5.68 -9.35
N GLN A 61 11.99 -5.85 -9.86
CA GLN A 61 12.86 -4.76 -10.28
C GLN A 61 12.22 -3.91 -11.39
N ALA A 62 11.65 -4.55 -12.42
CA ALA A 62 10.96 -3.83 -13.50
C ALA A 62 9.73 -3.07 -12.99
N ILE A 63 8.94 -3.67 -12.11
CA ILE A 63 7.80 -3.03 -11.45
C ILE A 63 8.27 -1.80 -10.64
N ALA A 64 9.36 -1.92 -9.89
CA ALA A 64 9.96 -0.81 -9.13
C ALA A 64 10.28 0.39 -10.05
N SER A 65 10.93 0.12 -11.18
CA SER A 65 11.27 1.14 -12.17
C SER A 65 10.02 1.79 -12.79
N ILE A 66 9.02 1.00 -13.20
CA ILE A 66 7.77 1.53 -13.79
C ILE A 66 7.00 2.39 -12.79
N LEU A 67 6.95 1.95 -11.53
CA LEU A 67 6.24 2.65 -10.46
C LEU A 67 7.06 3.76 -9.78
N SER A 68 8.29 3.97 -10.24
CA SER A 68 9.24 4.99 -9.74
C SER A 68 9.41 4.91 -8.22
N VAL A 69 9.70 3.72 -7.70
CA VAL A 69 9.99 3.45 -6.28
C VAL A 69 11.19 2.50 -6.14
N PRO A 70 11.95 2.55 -5.04
CA PRO A 70 12.95 1.53 -4.73
C PRO A 70 12.30 0.14 -4.55
N VAL A 71 13.02 -0.96 -4.82
CA VAL A 71 12.49 -2.33 -4.59
C VAL A 71 12.12 -2.57 -3.13
N ALA A 72 12.84 -1.94 -2.19
CA ALA A 72 12.56 -2.02 -0.76
C ALA A 72 11.13 -1.60 -0.40
N PHE A 73 10.53 -0.67 -1.16
CA PHE A 73 9.16 -0.19 -0.96
C PHE A 73 8.12 -1.32 -0.91
N PHE A 74 8.35 -2.42 -1.64
CA PHE A 74 7.43 -3.55 -1.68
C PHE A 74 7.53 -4.48 -0.46
N PHE A 75 8.57 -4.33 0.35
CA PHE A 75 8.84 -5.13 1.53
C PHE A 75 8.78 -4.34 2.84
N GLU A 76 8.69 -3.00 2.78
CA GLU A 76 8.39 -2.17 3.95
C GLU A 76 7.16 -2.72 4.69
N ASP A 77 7.28 -2.92 6.01
CA ASP A 77 6.24 -3.48 6.89
C ASP A 77 5.83 -4.93 6.56
N ALA A 78 6.69 -5.71 5.89
CA ALA A 78 6.37 -7.10 5.57
C ALA A 78 6.27 -7.99 6.82
N PRO A 79 5.30 -8.93 6.88
CA PRO A 79 5.16 -9.86 8.00
C PRO A 79 6.44 -10.68 8.23
N GLY A 80 6.97 -10.67 9.45
CA GLY A 80 8.15 -11.44 9.82
C GLY A 80 9.50 -10.75 9.58
N GLN A 81 9.51 -9.47 9.20
CA GLN A 81 10.67 -8.62 9.49
C GLN A 81 10.68 -8.33 11.00
N GLU A 82 11.40 -9.15 11.77
CA GLU A 82 11.95 -8.62 13.02
C GLU A 82 12.90 -7.48 12.62
N PRO A 83 12.81 -6.29 13.24
CA PRO A 83 13.65 -5.17 12.90
C PRO A 83 15.09 -5.52 13.26
N VAL A 84 15.85 -6.03 12.29
CA VAL A 84 17.29 -6.21 12.43
C VAL A 84 17.91 -4.82 12.36
N GLY A 85 17.93 -4.15 13.52
CA GLY A 85 18.69 -2.94 13.77
C GLY A 85 18.07 -1.65 13.24
N ASN A 86 17.04 -1.14 13.92
CA ASN A 86 17.02 0.27 14.30
C ASN A 86 16.03 0.48 15.46
N ARG A 87 16.54 0.41 16.70
CA ARG A 87 15.83 0.93 17.86
C ARG A 87 15.89 2.46 17.80
N GLY A 88 14.75 3.07 17.49
CA GLY A 88 14.54 4.50 17.30
C GLY A 88 13.88 4.66 15.93
N PHE A 89 12.57 4.90 15.82
CA PHE A 89 11.80 5.98 16.42
C PHE A 89 10.40 5.48 16.76
N ALA A 90 9.74 6.14 17.71
CA ALA A 90 8.33 5.94 18.05
C ALA A 90 7.33 6.32 16.91
N GLU A 91 7.76 6.28 15.64
CA GLU A 91 6.99 6.65 14.45
C GLU A 91 6.38 5.44 13.70
N ASP A 92 6.82 4.20 13.97
CA ASP A 92 6.43 3.01 13.20
C ASP A 92 4.95 2.62 13.36
N THR A 93 4.38 2.81 14.54
CA THR A 93 2.97 2.44 14.78
C THR A 93 2.01 3.42 14.10
N SER A 94 2.32 4.72 14.09
CA SER A 94 1.44 5.74 13.49
C SER A 94 1.40 5.62 11.96
N MET A 95 2.53 5.24 11.34
CA MET A 95 2.61 5.03 9.89
C MET A 95 1.81 3.78 9.47
N ALA A 96 1.88 2.68 10.22
CA ALA A 96 1.11 1.48 9.93
C ALA A 96 -0.41 1.74 10.00
N PHE A 97 -0.88 2.44 11.03
CA PHE A 97 -2.27 2.87 11.14
C PHE A 97 -2.68 3.84 10.02
N ALA A 98 -1.80 4.76 9.62
CA ALA A 98 -2.06 5.68 8.51
C ALA A 98 -2.19 4.94 7.17
N VAL A 99 -1.36 3.93 6.91
CA VAL A 99 -1.41 3.11 5.70
C VAL A 99 -2.69 2.26 5.65
N GLU A 100 -3.06 1.63 6.77
CA GLU A 100 -4.31 0.88 6.89
C GLU A 100 -5.53 1.79 6.68
N PHE A 101 -5.55 2.96 7.33
CA PHE A 101 -6.61 3.95 7.17
C PHE A 101 -6.72 4.48 5.74
N CYS A 102 -5.60 4.86 5.10
CA CYS A 102 -5.62 5.32 3.71
C CYS A 102 -6.11 4.25 2.73
N GLY A 103 -6.02 2.96 3.09
CA GLY A 103 -6.59 1.85 2.33
C GLY A 103 -8.08 1.60 2.59
N SER A 104 -8.65 2.18 3.66
CA SER A 104 -10.05 2.01 4.03
C SER A 104 -11.00 2.83 3.14
N PRO A 105 -12.27 2.42 2.98
CA PRO A 105 -13.29 3.22 2.28
C PRO A 105 -13.40 4.66 2.82
N GLU A 106 -13.34 4.82 4.14
CA GLU A 106 -13.45 6.09 4.86
C GLU A 106 -12.21 6.96 4.61
N GLY A 107 -11.00 6.39 4.70
CA GLY A 107 -9.77 7.15 4.44
C GLY A 107 -9.65 7.62 2.99
N LEU A 108 -10.07 6.80 2.03
CA LEU A 108 -10.14 7.20 0.62
C LEU A 108 -11.17 8.31 0.38
N GLN A 109 -12.35 8.23 1.01
CA GLN A 109 -13.38 9.26 0.90
C GLN A 109 -12.92 10.58 1.51
N LEU A 110 -12.30 10.54 2.71
CA LEU A 110 -11.75 11.70 3.39
C LEU A 110 -10.66 12.36 2.54
N ASN A 111 -9.69 11.59 2.03
CA ASN A 111 -8.60 12.11 1.20
C ASN A 111 -9.15 12.79 -0.06
N ARG A 112 -10.09 12.14 -0.76
CA ARG A 112 -10.73 12.70 -1.96
C ARG A 112 -11.49 13.99 -1.69
N ALA A 113 -12.15 14.12 -0.54
CA ALA A 113 -12.84 15.34 -0.14
C ALA A 113 -11.84 16.44 0.26
N PHE A 114 -10.82 16.10 1.03
CA PHE A 114 -9.83 17.03 1.54
C PHE A 114 -9.00 17.70 0.44
N VAL A 115 -8.60 16.94 -0.60
CA VAL A 115 -7.84 17.48 -1.74
C VAL A 115 -8.60 18.55 -2.52
N LYS A 116 -9.95 18.51 -2.52
CA LYS A 116 -10.79 19.52 -3.20
C LYS A 116 -10.85 20.87 -2.49
N ILE A 117 -10.38 20.94 -1.24
CA ILE A 117 -10.39 22.19 -0.46
C ILE A 117 -9.21 23.04 -0.93
N ALA A 118 -9.44 24.15 -1.62
CA ALA A 118 -8.35 24.98 -2.13
C ALA A 118 -7.70 25.85 -1.05
N ASP A 119 -8.47 26.32 -0.07
CA ASP A 119 -8.00 27.22 0.98
C ASP A 119 -7.20 26.45 2.05
N VAL A 120 -5.92 26.80 2.17
CA VAL A 120 -4.98 26.25 3.17
C VAL A 120 -5.44 26.52 4.59
N LYS A 121 -6.07 27.66 4.87
CA LYS A 121 -6.61 28.00 6.20
C LYS A 121 -7.76 27.07 6.57
N VAL A 122 -8.60 26.70 5.61
CA VAL A 122 -9.71 25.75 5.82
C VAL A 122 -9.16 24.34 6.06
N ARG A 123 -8.19 23.89 5.26
CA ARG A 123 -7.49 22.62 5.49
C ARG A 123 -6.92 22.53 6.91
N ARG A 124 -6.26 23.60 7.36
CA ARG A 124 -5.69 23.69 8.71
C ARG A 124 -6.76 23.56 9.80
N ARG A 125 -7.88 24.28 9.67
CA ARG A 125 -9.00 24.19 10.62
C ARG A 125 -9.61 22.79 10.69
N ILE A 126 -9.68 22.07 9.57
CA ILE A 126 -10.17 20.69 9.56
C ILE A 126 -9.19 19.75 10.28
N ILE A 127 -7.89 19.92 10.06
CA ILE A 127 -6.87 19.16 10.78
C ILE A 127 -6.98 19.46 12.29
N ASP A 128 -7.09 20.73 12.68
CA ASP A 128 -7.23 21.13 14.08
C ASP A 128 -8.50 20.54 14.72
N LEU A 129 -9.61 20.50 13.98
CA LEU A 129 -10.84 19.84 14.42
C LEU A 129 -10.63 18.33 14.62
N VAL A 130 -10.03 17.63 13.66
CA VAL A 130 -9.76 16.18 13.77
C VAL A 130 -8.87 15.90 14.98
N LYS A 131 -7.84 16.72 15.21
CA LYS A 131 -6.98 16.65 16.40
C LYS A 131 -7.75 16.85 17.70
N SER A 132 -8.66 17.83 17.75
CA SER A 132 -9.49 18.07 18.94
C SER A 132 -10.47 16.93 19.26
N LEU A 133 -10.75 16.07 18.28
CA LEU A 133 -11.64 14.92 18.43
C LEU A 133 -10.87 13.61 18.68
N SER A 134 -9.56 13.57 18.44
CA SER A 134 -8.72 12.40 18.76
C SER A 134 -8.44 12.34 20.27
N ALA A 135 -8.47 11.14 20.83
CA ALA A 135 -8.32 10.87 22.26
C ALA A 135 -6.88 11.08 22.82
N GLU A 136 -6.01 11.82 22.11
CA GLU A 136 -4.64 12.09 22.55
C GLU A 136 -4.55 13.16 23.67
N ASP A 137 -5.65 13.85 24.01
CA ASP A 137 -5.72 14.83 25.10
C ASP A 137 -6.53 14.35 26.33
N ALA A 138 -6.73 13.04 26.47
CA ALA A 138 -7.38 12.44 27.65
C ALA A 138 -6.37 11.73 28.57
N GLU A 139 -5.28 12.42 28.93
CA GLU A 139 -4.53 12.28 30.20
C GLU A 139 -3.51 13.41 30.38
#